data_AF-A0A0K6IY69-F1
#
_entry.id   AF-A0A0K6IY69-F1
#
_cell.length_a   1.000
_cell.length_b   1.000
_cell.length_c   1.000
_cell.angle_alpha   90.00
_cell.angle_beta   90.00
_cell.angle_gamma   90.00
#
_symmetry.space_group_name_H-M   'P 1'
#
loop_
_entity.id
_entity.type
_entity.pdbx_description
1 polymer ?
#
loop_
_entity_poly.entity_id
_entity_poly.type
_entity_poly.pdbx_seq_one_letter_code
_entity_poly.pdbx_strand_id
1 'polypeptide(L)' 'MAMRVETNPLEMAYAVLLEHGLEGAGEALRILVNEAAKIERSQFLGAAPYERSERRRDYANGYKPKTVLTRLGELT' A
#
# COMPACT_ATOMS: atom_id res chain seq x y z
N MET A 1 21.46 -5.08 10.49
CA MET A 1 20.06 -5.23 10.04
C MET A 1 19.43 -3.85 10.05
N ALA A 2 19.09 -3.30 8.89
CA ALA A 2 18.48 -1.97 8.82
C ALA A 2 17.01 -2.08 9.23
N MET A 3 16.63 -1.37 10.29
CA MET A 3 15.21 -1.16 10.63
C MET A 3 14.59 -0.37 9.49
N ARG A 4 13.69 -0.99 8.73
CA ARG A 4 12.89 -0.29 7.73
C ARG A 4 11.81 0.47 8.49
N VAL A 5 11.99 1.77 8.66
CA VAL A 5 10.92 2.63 9.17
C VAL A 5 9.89 2.73 8.05
N GLU A 6 8.85 1.92 8.12
CA GLU A 6 7.69 2.10 7.26
C GLU A 6 6.93 3.32 7.78
N THR A 7 7.02 4.42 7.05
CA THR A 7 6.19 5.61 7.28
C THR A 7 4.73 5.18 7.19
N ASN A 8 3.92 5.62 8.15
CA ASN A 8 2.51 5.27 8.19
C ASN A 8 1.84 5.74 6.88
N PRO A 9 1.23 4.84 6.10
CA PRO A 9 0.62 5.20 4.81
C PRO A 9 -0.48 6.25 4.92
N LEU A 10 -1.14 6.36 6.08
CA LEU A 10 -2.09 7.42 6.37
C LEU A 10 -1.41 8.79 6.48
N GLU A 11 -0.24 8.86 7.13
CA GLU A 11 0.54 10.10 7.23
C GLU A 11 1.06 10.52 5.86
N MET A 12 1.50 9.57 5.04
CA MET A 12 1.92 9.86 3.66
C MET A 12 0.77 10.40 2.81
N ALA A 13 -0.39 9.74 2.83
CA ALA A 13 -1.57 10.21 2.10
C ALA A 13 -2.03 11.59 2.60
N TYR A 14 -1.97 11.82 3.91
CA TYR A 14 -2.30 13.11 4.51
C TYR A 14 -1.33 14.23 4.10
N ALA A 15 -0.02 13.95 4.10
CA ALA A 15 1.00 14.89 3.66
C ALA A 15 0.77 15.34 2.20
N VAL A 16 0.46 14.39 1.30
CA VAL A 16 0.12 14.70 -0.10
C VAL A 16 -1.07 15.65 -0.20
N LEU A 17 -2.11 15.44 0.60
CA LEU A 17 -3.28 16.32 0.61
C LEU A 17 -2.97 17.70 1.19
N LEU A 18 -2.09 17.80 2.19
CA LEU A 18 -1.66 19.08 2.74
C LEU A 18 -0.80 19.87 1.75
N GLU A 19 0.06 19.20 1.00
CA GLU A 19 0.99 19.82 0.05
C GLU A 19 0.30 20.24 -1.26
N HIS A 20 -0.63 19.44 -1.76
CA HIS A 20 -1.22 19.60 -3.09
C HIS A 20 -2.74 19.86 -3.08
N GLY A 21 -3.37 19.94 -1.90
CA GLY A 21 -4.82 20.06 -1.79
C GLY A 21 -5.56 18.91 -2.48
N LEU A 22 -6.70 19.22 -3.11
CA LEU A 22 -7.51 18.21 -3.80
C LEU A 22 -6.88 17.70 -5.10
N GLU A 23 -5.92 18.41 -5.68
CA GLU A 23 -5.18 17.91 -6.85
C GLU A 23 -4.33 16.68 -6.48
N GLY A 24 -3.89 16.58 -5.22
CA GLY A 24 -3.18 15.41 -4.68
C GLY A 24 -4.06 14.21 -4.35
N ALA A 25 -5.39 14.31 -4.49
CA ALA A 25 -6.32 13.25 -4.06
C ALA A 25 -6.09 11.91 -4.80
N GLY A 26 -5.70 11.96 -6.07
CA GLY A 26 -5.39 10.74 -6.85
C GLY A 26 -4.19 9.98 -6.27
N GLU A 27 -3.15 10.71 -5.88
CA GLU A 27 -1.94 10.15 -5.27
C GLU A 27 -2.20 9.63 -3.86
N ALA A 28 -2.97 10.39 -3.05
CA ALA A 28 -3.39 9.93 -1.74
C ALA A 28 -4.22 8.62 -1.83
N LEU A 29 -5.16 8.53 -2.79
CA LEU A 29 -5.92 7.32 -3.03
C LEU A 29 -5.01 6.15 -3.43
N ARG A 30 -4.03 6.40 -4.31
CA ARG A 30 -3.06 5.38 -4.74
C ARG A 30 -2.28 4.80 -3.56
N ILE A 31 -1.77 5.65 -2.67
CA ILE A 31 -1.04 5.22 -1.47
C ILE A 31 -1.92 4.30 -0.62
N LEU A 32 -3.16 4.71 -0.35
CA LEU A 32 -4.07 3.96 0.51
C LEU A 32 -4.50 2.62 -0.09
N VAL A 33 -4.79 2.58 -1.39
CA VAL A 33 -5.18 1.33 -2.09
C VAL A 33 -4.01 0.35 -2.12
N ASN A 34 -2.80 0.83 -2.39
CA ASN A 34 -1.61 -0.03 -2.37
C ASN A 34 -1.35 -0.60 -0.97
N GLU A 35 -1.60 0.19 0.09
CA GLU A 35 -1.48 -0.32 1.45
C GLU A 35 -2.56 -1.35 1.79
N ALA A 36 -3.81 -1.07 1.44
CA ALA A 36 -4.90 -2.03 1.61
C ALA A 36 -4.58 -3.37 0.94
N ALA A 37 -4.02 -3.36 -0.28
CA ALA A 37 -3.60 -4.56 -0.98
C ALA A 37 -2.49 -5.34 -0.24
N LYS A 38 -1.56 -4.66 0.45
CA LYS A 38 -0.55 -5.34 1.29
C LYS A 38 -1.21 -6.00 2.50
N ILE A 39 -2.15 -5.31 3.14
CA ILE A 39 -2.90 -5.82 4.31
C ILE A 39 -3.68 -7.08 3.91
N GLU A 40 -4.47 -7.01 2.83
CA GLU A 40 -5.23 -8.14 2.29
C GLU A 40 -4.32 -9.32 1.96
N ARG A 41 -3.16 -9.06 1.33
CA ARG A 41 -2.16 -10.09 1.05
C ARG A 41 -1.65 -10.73 2.34
N SER A 42 -1.28 -9.95 3.36
CA SER A 42 -0.80 -10.50 4.64
C SER A 42 -1.87 -11.32 5.36
N GLN A 43 -3.13 -10.89 5.31
CA GLN A 43 -4.26 -11.66 5.84
C GLN A 43 -4.43 -12.98 5.09
N PHE A 44 -4.38 -12.96 3.76
CA PHE A 44 -4.44 -14.18 2.94
C PHE A 44 -3.27 -15.11 3.24
N LEU A 45 -2.04 -14.59 3.29
CA LEU A 45 -0.83 -15.37 3.56
C LEU A 45 -0.79 -15.92 4.98
N GLY A 46 -1.47 -15.31 5.94
CA GLY A 46 -1.40 -15.68 7.36
C GLY A 46 -0.08 -15.27 8.04
N ALA A 47 0.60 -14.26 7.46
CA ALA A 47 1.87 -13.75 7.95
C ALA A 47 2.11 -12.31 7.47
N ALA A 48 2.71 -11.49 8.34
CA ALA A 48 3.26 -10.20 7.99
C ALA A 48 4.54 -10.34 7.14
N PRO A 49 5.00 -9.25 6.49
CA PRO A 49 6.26 -9.25 5.76
C PRO A 49 7.42 -9.75 6.62
N TYR A 50 8.17 -10.72 6.10
CA TYR A 50 9.33 -11.34 6.77
C TYR A 50 9.03 -12.05 8.11
N GLU A 51 7.76 -12.19 8.50
CA GLU A 51 7.37 -12.89 9.73
C GLU A 51 7.47 -14.41 9.55
N ARG A 52 8.09 -15.10 10.51
CA ARG A 52 8.04 -16.56 10.58
C ARG A 52 6.76 -16.95 11.32
N SER A 53 5.84 -17.59 10.63
CA SER A 53 4.54 -18.03 11.17
C SER A 53 4.23 -19.44 10.67
N GLU A 54 3.83 -20.33 11.58
CA GLU A 54 3.37 -21.69 11.24
C GLU A 54 2.04 -21.68 10.46
N ARG A 55 1.28 -20.59 10.54
CA ARG A 55 0.02 -20.40 9.83
C ARG A 55 0.21 -19.90 8.40
N ARG A 56 1.45 -19.65 7.97
CA ARG A 56 1.77 -19.15 6.64
C ARG A 56 1.33 -20.17 5.59
N ARG A 57 0.50 -19.74 4.64
CA ARG A 57 0.01 -20.62 3.56
C ARG A 57 0.70 -20.47 2.21
N ASP A 58 1.36 -19.34 1.95
CA ASP A 58 2.07 -19.08 0.69
C ASP A 58 3.11 -17.95 0.85
N TYR A 59 3.68 -17.45 -0.25
CA TYR A 59 4.70 -16.40 -0.29
C TYR A 59 4.34 -15.27 -1.26
N ALA A 60 4.62 -14.03 -0.83
CA ALA A 60 4.53 -12.88 -1.72
C ALA A 60 5.64 -12.93 -2.79
N ASN A 61 5.28 -12.66 -4.05
CA ASN A 61 6.19 -12.71 -5.19
C ASN A 61 6.24 -11.37 -5.96
N GLY A 62 6.59 -10.30 -5.23
CA GLY A 62 6.70 -8.94 -5.80
C GLY A 62 5.34 -8.26 -6.04
N TYR A 63 5.34 -7.31 -6.99
CA TYR A 63 4.19 -6.50 -7.37
C TYR A 63 4.04 -6.47 -8.88
N LYS A 64 2.80 -6.42 -9.37
CA LYS A 64 2.48 -6.28 -10.78
C LYS A 64 1.93 -4.87 -11.03
N PRO A 65 2.55 -4.05 -11.90
CA PRO A 65 2.00 -2.76 -12.28
C PRO A 65 0.58 -2.91 -12.84
N LYS A 66 -0.33 -2.03 -12.42
CA LYS A 66 -1.72 -2.03 -12.87
C LYS A 66 -2.26 -0.61 -12.91
N THR A 67 -2.64 -0.15 -14.09
CA THR A 67 -3.37 1.11 -14.24
C THR A 67 -4.87 0.86 -14.07
N VAL A 68 -5.53 1.69 -13.29
CA VAL A 68 -6.98 1.63 -13.04
C VAL A 68 -7.60 3.00 -13.33
N LEU A 69 -8.73 2.98 -14.04
CA LEU A 69 -9.56 4.16 -14.27
C LEU A 69 -10.41 4.43 -13.03
N THR A 70 -10.20 5.58 -12.39
CA THR A 70 -10.96 6.02 -11.23
C THR A 70 -11.68 7.33 -11.52
N ARG A 71 -12.52 7.79 -10.58
CA ARG A 71 -13.12 9.13 -10.64
C ARG A 71 -12.10 10.27 -10.53
N LEU A 72 -10.87 9.97 -10.11
CA LEU A 72 -9.75 10.91 -10.02
C LEU A 72 -8.80 10.78 -11.22
N GLY A 73 -9.22 10.08 -12.28
CA GLY A 73 -8.40 9.81 -13.46
C GLY A 73 -7.72 8.44 -13.44
N GLU A 74 -6.77 8.26 -14.35
CA GLU A 74 -5.92 7.08 -14.43
C GLU A 74 -4.89 7.06 -13.30
N LEU A 75 -4.86 5.99 -12.52
CA LEU A 75 -3.90 5.78 -11.43
C LEU A 75 -3.11 4.50 -11.69
N THR A 76 -1.79 4.53 -11.45
CA THR A 76 -0.87 3.39 -11.62
C THR A 76 -0.07 3.12 -10.36
#